data_AF-A0A7Y6M2Y7-F1
#
_entry.id   AF-A0A7Y6M2Y7-F1
#
_cell.length_a   1.000
_cell.length_b   1.000
_cell.length_c   1.000
_cell.angle_alpha   90.00
_cell.angle_beta   90.00
_cell.angle_gamma   90.00
#
_symmetry.space_group_name_H-M   'P 1'
#
loop_
_entity.id
_entity.type
_entity.pdbx_description
1 polymer ?
#
loop_
_entity_poly.entity_id
_entity_poly.type
_entity_poly.pdbx_seq_one_letter_code
_entity_poly.pdbx_strand_id
1 'polypeptide(L)'
;MLAVQESWHERHLLVVQVPDGRAADSVAIAVPRMRPPLTPELRHHLDEHVERTDAGVWLRDLDHPGDRALTVSARNVKRVDGAFYVDGHGTEDGNMIGEHTLDAKQTAALLLNSPGLQRHDVILLANCNIGAGRYPLDIARRTGHVVIAADSNVHVSPEGHMTAVTKEFGALGGRGQLRIYLPDDPVPGRVMDQVKAWFQAP
;
A
#
# COMPACT_ATOMS: atom_id res chain seq x y z
N MET A 1 34.58 -11.09 5.27
CA MET A 1 34.23 -9.90 6.09
C MET A 1 32.76 -10.01 6.43
N LEU A 2 32.36 -9.86 7.70
CA LEU A 2 30.96 -9.91 8.11
C LEU A 2 30.37 -8.50 8.02
N ALA A 3 29.28 -8.32 7.27
CA ALA A 3 28.50 -7.08 7.30
C ALA A 3 27.16 -7.39 8.02
N VAL A 4 26.86 -6.65 9.07
CA VAL A 4 25.59 -6.77 9.81
C VAL A 4 24.79 -5.51 9.54
N GLN A 5 23.59 -5.65 8.98
CA GLN A 5 22.66 -4.54 8.82
C GLN A 5 21.38 -4.85 9.58
N GLU A 6 20.94 -3.91 10.43
CA GLU A 6 19.71 -4.04 11.21
C GLU A 6 18.51 -3.66 10.34
N SER A 7 17.51 -4.54 10.29
CA SER A 7 16.19 -4.18 9.80
C SER A 7 15.13 -4.85 10.65
N TRP A 8 14.23 -4.06 11.23
CA TRP A 8 12.97 -4.48 11.85
C TRP A 8 13.02 -5.32 13.14
N HIS A 9 13.59 -4.83 14.25
CA HIS A 9 13.50 -5.45 15.61
C HIS A 9 13.88 -6.95 15.73
N GLU A 10 14.21 -7.62 14.63
CA GLU A 10 14.78 -8.95 14.50
C GLU A 10 16.16 -8.76 13.88
N ARG A 11 17.20 -9.25 14.57
CA ARG A 11 18.57 -9.21 14.07
C ARG A 11 18.74 -10.28 13.02
N HIS A 12 18.52 -9.94 11.76
CA HIS A 12 18.90 -10.82 10.66
C HIS A 12 20.39 -10.64 10.34
N LEU A 13 21.17 -11.67 10.63
CA LEU A 13 22.60 -11.71 10.30
C LEU A 13 22.76 -12.19 8.85
N LEU A 14 23.12 -11.28 7.93
CA LEU A 14 23.48 -11.66 6.56
C LEU A 14 24.99 -11.89 6.47
N VAL A 15 25.42 -13.14 6.37
CA VAL A 15 26.85 -13.45 6.16
C VAL A 15 27.13 -13.50 4.66
N VAL A 16 27.91 -12.54 4.17
CA VAL A 16 28.35 -12.50 2.77
C VAL A 16 29.79 -13.02 2.69
N GLN A 17 29.98 -14.18 2.05
CA GLN A 17 31.31 -14.73 1.80
C GLN A 17 31.84 -14.17 0.48
N VAL A 18 32.89 -13.35 0.56
CA VAL A 18 33.58 -12.81 -0.62
C VAL A 18 34.67 -13.80 -1.04
N PRO A 19 34.69 -14.30 -2.29
CA PRO A 19 35.78 -15.14 -2.78
C PRO A 19 37.09 -14.34 -2.86
N ASP A 20 38.18 -14.94 -2.37
CA ASP A 20 39.58 -14.61 -2.69
C ASP A 20 40.08 -13.20 -2.36
N GLY A 21 40.16 -12.88 -1.06
CA GLY A 21 41.13 -11.92 -0.52
C GLY A 21 41.03 -10.47 -1.01
N ARG A 22 40.07 -10.14 -1.87
CA ARG A 22 39.77 -8.76 -2.26
C ARG A 22 39.18 -8.06 -1.05
N ALA A 23 39.76 -6.91 -0.71
CA ALA A 23 39.14 -6.00 0.22
C ALA A 23 37.69 -5.79 -0.24
N ALA A 24 36.74 -5.91 0.70
CA ALA A 24 35.37 -5.54 0.42
C ALA A 24 35.34 -4.02 0.29
N ASP A 25 35.75 -3.52 -0.88
CA ASP A 25 35.25 -2.25 -1.38
C ASP A 25 33.75 -2.31 -1.15
N SER A 26 33.23 -1.29 -0.47
CA SER A 26 31.87 -1.24 0.05
C SER A 26 30.86 -1.43 -1.08
N VAL A 27 30.61 -2.67 -1.46
CA VAL A 27 29.48 -3.04 -2.29
C VAL A 27 28.29 -2.78 -1.39
N ALA A 28 27.53 -1.73 -1.70
CA ALA A 28 26.21 -1.55 -1.13
C ALA A 28 25.38 -2.75 -1.59
N ILE A 29 25.41 -3.82 -0.79
CA ILE A 29 24.56 -4.98 -1.01
C ILE A 29 23.17 -4.52 -0.63
N ALA A 30 22.30 -4.39 -1.64
CA ALA A 30 20.89 -4.16 -1.41
C ALA A 30 20.35 -5.38 -0.65
N VAL A 31 20.21 -5.25 0.67
CA VAL A 31 19.58 -6.29 1.48
C VAL A 31 18.11 -6.37 1.05
N PRO A 32 17.63 -7.54 0.59
CA PRO A 32 16.22 -7.68 0.24
C PRO A 32 15.37 -7.36 1.46
N ARG A 33 14.39 -6.46 1.33
CA ARG A 33 13.37 -6.29 2.37
C ARG A 33 12.62 -7.60 2.50
N MET A 34 12.82 -8.29 3.62
CA MET A 34 12.08 -9.51 3.91
C MET A 34 10.63 -9.17 4.23
N ARG A 35 9.70 -10.06 3.87
CA ARG A 35 8.31 -9.94 4.30
C ARG A 35 8.29 -10.06 5.83
N PRO A 36 7.71 -9.09 6.55
CA PRO A 36 7.63 -9.18 8.00
C PRO A 36 6.79 -10.40 8.40
N PRO A 37 7.17 -11.12 9.46
CA PRO A 37 6.34 -12.20 9.99
C PRO A 37 5.01 -11.62 10.48
N LEU A 38 3.92 -12.36 10.22
CA LEU A 38 2.59 -11.99 10.71
C LEU A 38 2.38 -12.54 12.12
N THR A 39 1.82 -11.70 13.00
CA THR A 39 1.23 -12.18 14.25
C THR A 39 0.04 -13.09 13.94
N PRO A 40 -0.40 -13.95 14.87
CA PRO A 40 -1.60 -14.77 14.68
C PRO A 40 -2.84 -13.94 14.30
N GLU A 41 -3.00 -12.77 14.91
CA GLU A 41 -4.08 -11.82 14.61
C GLU A 41 -4.00 -11.26 13.19
N LEU A 42 -2.84 -10.78 12.74
CA LEU A 42 -2.69 -10.29 11.36
C LEU A 42 -2.81 -11.40 10.33
N ARG A 43 -2.41 -12.62 10.69
CA ARG A 43 -2.65 -13.79 9.83
C ARG A 43 -4.14 -14.05 9.69
N HIS A 44 -4.90 -14.01 10.80
CA HIS A 44 -6.35 -14.15 10.76
C HIS A 44 -7.00 -13.06 9.89
N HIS A 45 -6.59 -11.80 10.02
CA HIS A 45 -7.05 -10.74 9.12
C HIS A 45 -6.70 -11.01 7.65
N LEU A 46 -5.47 -11.44 7.36
CA LEU A 46 -5.08 -11.79 5.99
C LEU A 46 -5.94 -12.90 5.40
N ASP A 47 -6.24 -13.93 6.19
CA ASP A 47 -6.93 -15.13 5.72
C ASP A 47 -8.46 -14.90 5.57
N GLU A 48 -9.09 -14.17 6.49
CA GLU A 48 -10.55 -14.03 6.55
C GLU A 48 -11.07 -12.70 5.98
N HIS A 49 -10.26 -11.64 6.08
CA HIS A 49 -10.70 -10.26 5.87
C HIS A 49 -10.01 -9.55 4.70
N VAL A 50 -8.99 -10.16 4.09
CA VAL A 50 -8.35 -9.65 2.88
C VAL A 50 -8.82 -10.44 1.67
N GLU A 51 -9.72 -9.84 0.89
CA GLU A 51 -10.18 -10.42 -0.37
C GLU A 51 -9.32 -9.94 -1.53
N ARG A 52 -8.84 -10.86 -2.37
CA ARG A 52 -8.18 -10.49 -3.63
C ARG A 52 -9.21 -9.99 -4.64
N THR A 53 -8.90 -8.88 -5.30
CA THR A 53 -9.64 -8.34 -6.44
C THR A 53 -8.75 -8.32 -7.70
N ASP A 54 -9.30 -7.95 -8.84
CA ASP A 54 -8.51 -7.79 -10.08
C ASP A 54 -7.49 -6.65 -9.98
N ALA A 55 -7.84 -5.58 -9.25
CA ALA A 55 -7.02 -4.39 -9.08
C ALA A 55 -6.08 -4.44 -7.86
N GLY A 56 -6.34 -5.31 -6.89
CA GLY A 56 -5.51 -5.46 -5.70
C GLY A 56 -6.21 -6.26 -4.61
N VAL A 57 -6.50 -5.63 -3.49
CA VAL A 57 -7.19 -6.23 -2.34
C VAL A 57 -8.28 -5.34 -1.79
N TRP A 58 -9.26 -5.97 -1.16
CA TRP A 58 -10.31 -5.35 -0.37
C TRP A 58 -10.20 -5.82 1.08
N LEU A 59 -10.04 -4.85 1.99
CA LEU A 59 -10.05 -5.05 3.44
C LEU A 59 -11.51 -4.98 3.91
N ARG A 60 -12.00 -6.08 4.48
CA ARG A 60 -13.44 -6.22 4.77
C ARG A 60 -13.78 -7.08 5.97
N ASP A 61 -14.83 -6.70 6.65
CA ASP A 61 -15.60 -7.53 7.56
C ASP A 61 -17.06 -7.60 7.09
N LEU A 62 -17.48 -8.76 6.58
CA LEU A 62 -18.85 -8.92 6.07
C LEU A 62 -19.92 -8.90 7.16
N ASP A 63 -19.54 -9.02 8.44
CA ASP A 63 -20.47 -8.82 9.56
C ASP A 63 -20.70 -7.33 9.82
N HIS A 64 -19.78 -6.47 9.39
CA HIS A 64 -19.91 -5.02 9.49
C HIS A 64 -20.72 -4.44 8.31
N PRO A 65 -21.84 -3.72 8.56
CA PRO A 65 -22.71 -3.21 7.50
C PRO A 65 -22.01 -2.17 6.59
N GLY A 66 -21.07 -1.39 7.14
CA GLY A 66 -20.30 -0.42 6.36
C GLY A 66 -19.47 -1.10 5.27
N ASP A 67 -18.79 -2.19 5.60
CA ASP A 67 -17.89 -2.90 4.69
C ASP A 67 -18.72 -3.61 3.62
N ARG A 68 -19.84 -4.25 4.00
CA ARG A 68 -20.78 -4.85 3.02
C ARG A 68 -21.24 -3.86 1.96
N ALA A 69 -21.46 -2.59 2.31
CA ALA A 69 -21.88 -1.57 1.36
C ALA A 69 -20.81 -1.27 0.28
N LEU A 70 -19.53 -1.55 0.54
CA LEU A 70 -18.42 -1.37 -0.41
C LEU A 70 -18.23 -2.55 -1.37
N THR A 71 -18.96 -3.66 -1.20
CA THR A 71 -18.73 -4.89 -2.00
C THR A 71 -18.70 -4.62 -3.51
N VAL A 72 -19.65 -3.83 -4.01
CA VAL A 72 -19.76 -3.53 -5.44
C VAL A 72 -18.62 -2.62 -5.90
N SER A 73 -18.32 -1.54 -5.15
CA SER A 73 -17.24 -0.62 -5.52
C SER A 73 -15.88 -1.32 -5.52
N ALA A 74 -15.58 -2.08 -4.46
CA ALA A 74 -14.29 -2.75 -4.29
C ALA A 74 -14.00 -3.79 -5.37
N ARG A 75 -15.04 -4.52 -5.82
CA ARG A 75 -14.91 -5.49 -6.92
C ARG A 75 -14.92 -4.87 -8.30
N ASN A 76 -15.43 -3.65 -8.45
CA ASN A 76 -15.52 -2.96 -9.73
C ASN A 76 -14.29 -2.12 -10.06
N VAL A 77 -13.38 -1.85 -9.10
CA VAL A 77 -12.16 -1.09 -9.38
C VAL A 77 -11.41 -1.71 -10.55
N LYS A 78 -11.19 -0.91 -11.60
CA LYS A 78 -10.46 -1.35 -12.78
C LYS A 78 -8.97 -1.38 -12.47
N ARG A 79 -8.32 -2.50 -12.80
CA ARG A 79 -6.87 -2.63 -12.69
C ARG A 79 -6.18 -1.60 -13.58
N VAL A 80 -5.16 -0.94 -13.01
CA VAL A 80 -4.21 -0.10 -13.73
C VAL A 80 -2.85 -0.79 -13.67
N ASP A 81 -2.17 -0.90 -14.81
CA ASP A 81 -0.87 -1.57 -14.87
C ASP A 81 0.16 -0.86 -14.00
N GLY A 82 0.81 -1.62 -13.11
CA GLY A 82 1.75 -1.09 -12.12
C GLY A 82 1.09 -0.47 -10.88
N ALA A 83 -0.23 -0.57 -10.72
CA ALA A 83 -0.93 -0.17 -9.51
C ALA A 83 -1.46 -1.39 -8.74
N PHE A 84 -1.44 -1.28 -7.42
CA PHE A 84 -2.05 -2.23 -6.49
C PHE A 84 -3.02 -1.49 -5.57
N TYR A 85 -4.31 -1.74 -5.76
CA TYR A 85 -5.35 -1.05 -5.01
C TYR A 85 -5.58 -1.71 -3.65
N VAL A 86 -5.81 -0.88 -2.64
CA VAL A 86 -6.25 -1.27 -1.30
C VAL A 86 -7.57 -0.58 -1.06
N ASP A 87 -8.67 -1.31 -1.23
CA ASP A 87 -10.02 -0.84 -0.97
C ASP A 87 -10.45 -1.23 0.45
N GLY A 88 -11.38 -0.49 1.03
CA GLY A 88 -11.90 -0.67 2.38
C GLY A 88 -12.27 0.66 3.02
N HIS A 89 -12.71 0.61 4.28
CA HIS A 89 -12.87 1.82 5.08
C HIS A 89 -11.53 2.24 5.68
N GLY A 90 -11.45 3.51 6.07
CA GLY A 90 -10.28 4.04 6.71
C GLY A 90 -10.48 5.47 7.21
N THR A 91 -9.54 5.89 8.04
CA THR A 91 -9.40 7.25 8.54
C THR A 91 -7.98 7.73 8.29
N GLU A 92 -7.65 8.95 8.70
CA GLU A 92 -6.27 9.45 8.66
C GLU A 92 -5.28 8.66 9.55
N ASP A 93 -5.82 7.84 10.47
CA ASP A 93 -5.05 7.02 11.41
C ASP A 93 -4.85 5.58 10.91
N GLY A 94 -5.72 5.09 10.01
CA GLY A 94 -5.48 3.80 9.37
C GLY A 94 -6.61 3.19 8.57
N ASN A 95 -6.33 2.02 7.99
CA ASN A 95 -7.33 1.19 7.33
C ASN A 95 -8.18 0.46 8.37
N MET A 96 -9.42 0.19 8.04
CA MET A 96 -10.35 -0.50 8.92
C MET A 96 -10.76 -1.86 8.35
N ILE A 97 -10.94 -2.83 9.25
CA ILE A 97 -11.61 -4.10 9.01
C ILE A 97 -12.70 -4.20 10.08
N GLY A 98 -13.95 -4.00 9.69
CA GLY A 98 -15.04 -3.81 10.67
C GLY A 98 -14.73 -2.65 11.61
N GLU A 99 -14.71 -2.91 12.92
CA GLU A 99 -14.39 -1.92 13.96
C GLU A 99 -12.88 -1.80 14.26
N HIS A 100 -12.05 -2.66 13.64
CA HIS A 100 -10.62 -2.70 13.93
C HIS A 100 -9.84 -1.75 13.01
N THR A 101 -9.27 -0.70 13.59
CA THR A 101 -8.31 0.17 12.89
C THR A 101 -6.92 -0.43 12.92
N LEU A 102 -6.38 -0.70 11.73
CA LEU A 102 -5.02 -1.18 11.52
C LEU A 102 -4.05 0.00 11.39
N ASP A 103 -3.03 0.02 12.23
CA ASP A 103 -1.96 1.01 12.12
C ASP A 103 -1.08 0.77 10.87
N ALA A 104 -0.20 1.73 10.55
CA ALA A 104 0.64 1.64 9.36
C ALA A 104 1.58 0.42 9.37
N LYS A 105 1.97 -0.08 10.54
CA LYS A 105 2.84 -1.26 10.68
C LYS A 105 2.06 -2.53 10.36
N GLN A 106 0.87 -2.67 10.93
CA GLN A 106 -0.05 -3.78 10.70
C GLN A 106 -0.45 -3.84 9.22
N THR A 107 -0.88 -2.71 8.65
CA THR A 107 -1.24 -2.64 7.24
C THR A 107 -0.05 -2.95 6.34
N ALA A 108 1.13 -2.39 6.59
CA ALA A 108 2.31 -2.73 5.78
C ALA A 108 2.65 -4.22 5.85
N ALA A 109 2.50 -4.85 7.02
CA ALA A 109 2.73 -6.28 7.17
C ALA A 109 1.71 -7.12 6.39
N LEU A 110 0.42 -6.74 6.44
CA LEU A 110 -0.61 -7.36 5.60
C LEU A 110 -0.28 -7.21 4.13
N LEU A 111 -0.06 -5.99 3.64
CA LEU A 111 0.18 -5.71 2.22
C LEU A 111 1.39 -6.46 1.65
N LEU A 112 2.49 -6.53 2.39
CA LEU A 112 3.68 -7.27 1.96
C LEU A 112 3.45 -8.80 1.91
N ASN A 113 2.43 -9.29 2.60
CA ASN A 113 1.98 -10.69 2.55
C ASN A 113 0.72 -10.89 1.68
N SER A 114 0.08 -9.82 1.22
CA SER A 114 -1.11 -9.87 0.40
C SER A 114 -0.84 -10.53 -0.95
N PRO A 115 -1.81 -11.30 -1.47
CA PRO A 115 -1.68 -11.91 -2.78
C PRO A 115 -1.66 -10.82 -3.86
N GLY A 116 -0.69 -10.91 -4.78
CA GLY A 116 -0.68 -10.12 -6.00
C GLY A 116 0.14 -8.82 -5.97
N LEU A 117 0.51 -8.28 -4.80
CA LEU A 117 1.39 -7.11 -4.72
C LEU A 117 2.79 -7.46 -5.26
N GLN A 118 3.23 -6.73 -6.29
CA GLN A 118 4.56 -6.88 -6.88
C GLN A 118 5.51 -5.81 -6.36
N ARG A 119 6.82 -6.12 -6.38
CA ARG A 119 7.91 -5.25 -5.88
C ARG A 119 7.89 -3.80 -6.38
N HIS A 120 7.32 -3.57 -7.56
CA HIS A 120 7.36 -2.28 -8.24
C HIS A 120 5.98 -1.66 -8.43
N ASP A 121 4.96 -2.25 -7.83
CA ASP A 121 3.63 -1.67 -7.86
C ASP A 121 3.60 -0.37 -7.04
N VAL A 122 2.73 0.54 -7.43
CA VAL A 122 2.34 1.68 -6.62
C VAL A 122 1.10 1.30 -5.85
N ILE A 123 1.13 1.48 -4.53
CA ILE A 123 -0.02 1.19 -3.67
C ILE A 123 -0.99 2.36 -3.75
N LEU A 124 -2.22 2.10 -4.17
CA LEU A 124 -3.31 3.08 -4.20
C LEU A 124 -4.27 2.80 -3.04
N LEU A 125 -4.30 3.68 -2.05
CA LEU A 125 -5.26 3.60 -0.95
C LEU A 125 -6.59 4.22 -1.41
N ALA A 126 -7.57 3.37 -1.69
CA ALA A 126 -8.89 3.75 -2.20
C ALA A 126 -9.88 4.12 -1.08
N ASN A 127 -9.36 4.57 0.08
CA ASN A 127 -10.14 4.90 1.25
C ASN A 127 -10.36 6.41 1.34
N CYS A 128 -11.54 6.83 1.81
CA CYS A 128 -11.86 8.25 1.99
C CYS A 128 -10.97 8.90 3.04
N ASN A 129 -10.42 10.08 2.73
CA ASN A 129 -9.67 10.98 3.63
C ASN A 129 -8.37 10.39 4.22
N ILE A 130 -7.94 9.20 3.83
CA ILE A 130 -6.76 8.52 4.39
C ILE A 130 -5.44 9.25 4.11
N GLY A 131 -5.42 10.08 3.07
CA GLY A 131 -4.32 10.99 2.70
C GLY A 131 -4.22 12.26 3.55
N ALA A 132 -5.16 12.51 4.48
CA ALA A 132 -5.09 13.71 5.31
C ALA A 132 -3.92 13.65 6.33
N GLY A 133 -3.63 12.45 6.84
CA GLY A 133 -2.64 12.20 7.88
C GLY A 133 -1.27 11.71 7.41
N ARG A 134 -0.47 11.22 8.37
CA ARG A 134 0.87 10.64 8.13
C ARG A 134 0.83 9.15 7.77
N TYR A 135 -0.29 8.49 7.98
CA TYR A 135 -0.46 7.06 7.80
C TYR A 135 0.04 6.54 6.43
N PRO A 136 -0.27 7.16 5.27
CA PRO A 136 0.23 6.69 3.98
C PRO A 136 1.76 6.82 3.82
N LEU A 137 2.37 7.85 4.42
CA LEU A 137 3.83 8.00 4.42
C LEU A 137 4.49 6.86 5.20
N ASP A 138 3.90 6.50 6.34
CA ASP A 138 4.44 5.41 7.16
C ASP A 138 4.27 4.05 6.46
N ILE A 139 3.18 3.84 5.69
CA ILE A 139 3.08 2.67 4.80
C ILE A 139 4.17 2.71 3.73
N ALA A 140 4.38 3.83 3.05
CA ALA A 140 5.38 3.93 1.98
C ALA A 140 6.77 3.57 2.51
N ARG A 141 7.16 4.14 3.65
CA ARG A 141 8.43 3.84 4.32
C ARG A 141 8.58 2.39 4.70
N ARG A 142 7.53 1.77 5.23
CA ARG A 142 7.58 0.38 5.72
C ARG A 142 7.57 -0.63 4.58
N THR A 143 6.77 -0.39 3.55
CA THR A 143 6.64 -1.29 2.40
C THR A 143 7.74 -1.09 1.36
N GLY A 144 8.33 0.10 1.28
CA GLY A 144 9.28 0.47 0.23
C GLY A 144 8.61 0.77 -1.11
N HIS A 145 7.27 0.86 -1.14
CA HIS A 145 6.49 1.18 -2.33
C HIS A 145 6.14 2.67 -2.33
N VAL A 146 5.90 3.23 -3.51
CA VAL A 146 5.19 4.51 -3.62
C VAL A 146 3.76 4.27 -3.20
N VAL A 147 3.22 5.17 -2.38
CA VAL A 147 1.81 5.14 -1.95
C VAL A 147 1.11 6.38 -2.49
N ILE A 148 -0.10 6.24 -3.03
CA ILE A 148 -0.96 7.36 -3.39
C ILE A 148 -2.27 7.23 -2.59
N ALA A 149 -2.71 8.33 -2.01
CA ALA A 149 -3.94 8.39 -1.21
C ALA A 149 -4.67 9.72 -1.45
N ALA A 150 -5.99 9.70 -1.31
CA ALA A 150 -6.80 10.91 -1.33
C ALA A 150 -6.90 11.53 0.07
N ASP A 151 -6.76 12.86 0.17
CA ASP A 151 -7.06 13.60 1.41
C ASP A 151 -8.55 13.99 1.54
N SER A 152 -9.38 13.38 0.71
CA SER A 152 -10.78 13.67 0.51
C SER A 152 -11.54 12.38 0.21
N ASN A 153 -12.84 12.45 -0.09
CA ASN A 153 -13.62 11.26 -0.39
C ASN A 153 -13.12 10.62 -1.69
N VAL A 154 -13.22 9.29 -1.77
CA VAL A 154 -12.91 8.53 -2.98
C VAL A 154 -14.22 8.00 -3.54
N HIS A 155 -14.44 8.20 -4.83
CA HIS A 155 -15.55 7.63 -5.57
C HIS A 155 -15.02 6.68 -6.64
N VAL A 156 -15.56 5.46 -6.68
CA VAL A 156 -15.36 4.50 -7.75
C VAL A 156 -16.58 4.53 -8.65
N SER A 157 -16.40 4.92 -9.91
CA SER A 157 -17.49 4.98 -10.89
C SER A 157 -17.99 3.58 -11.25
N PRO A 158 -19.18 3.44 -11.87
CA PRO A 158 -19.67 2.15 -12.39
C PRO A 158 -18.70 1.47 -13.36
N GLU A 159 -17.90 2.24 -14.08
CA GLU A 159 -16.85 1.76 -15.01
C GLU A 159 -15.55 1.37 -14.30
N GLY A 160 -15.49 1.51 -12.98
CA GLY A 160 -14.34 1.13 -12.15
C GLY A 160 -13.27 2.21 -12.01
N HIS A 161 -13.56 3.46 -12.37
CA HIS A 161 -12.60 4.56 -12.25
C HIS A 161 -12.62 5.17 -10.85
N MET A 162 -11.47 5.19 -10.20
CA MET A 162 -11.29 5.83 -8.90
C MET A 162 -11.01 7.33 -9.07
N THR A 163 -11.72 8.17 -8.33
CA THR A 163 -11.56 9.63 -8.33
C THR A 163 -11.60 10.20 -6.92
N ALA A 164 -10.74 11.17 -6.63
CA ALA A 164 -10.84 11.96 -5.41
C ALA A 164 -11.88 13.07 -5.60
N VAL A 165 -12.84 13.16 -4.69
CA VAL A 165 -13.97 14.11 -4.70
C VAL A 165 -14.06 14.80 -3.34
N THR A 166 -14.44 16.07 -3.31
CA THR A 166 -14.54 16.79 -2.02
C THR A 166 -15.75 16.28 -1.20
N LYS A 167 -15.89 16.72 0.07
CA LYS A 167 -17.01 16.31 0.94
C LYS A 167 -18.35 16.95 0.53
N GLU A 168 -18.33 18.08 -0.18
CA GLU A 168 -19.52 18.89 -0.52
C GLU A 168 -20.30 18.34 -1.73
N PHE A 169 -20.02 17.09 -2.12
CA PHE A 169 -19.91 16.75 -3.53
C PHE A 169 -20.86 15.67 -4.02
N GLY A 170 -22.08 15.70 -3.50
CA GLY A 170 -23.16 14.83 -3.99
C GLY A 170 -23.64 15.15 -5.42
N ALA A 171 -23.22 16.23 -6.10
CA ALA A 171 -23.83 16.60 -7.40
C ALA A 171 -23.07 17.50 -8.43
N LEU A 172 -21.92 18.17 -8.17
CA LEU A 172 -21.54 19.38 -8.97
C LEU A 172 -20.11 19.52 -9.56
N GLY A 173 -19.39 18.43 -9.89
CA GLY A 173 -18.02 18.39 -10.52
C GLY A 173 -16.77 19.11 -9.91
N GLY A 174 -16.10 18.61 -8.86
CA GLY A 174 -15.14 19.35 -8.02
C GLY A 174 -14.15 18.37 -7.42
N ARG A 175 -12.87 18.70 -7.55
CA ARG A 175 -11.78 17.70 -7.50
C ARG A 175 -11.17 17.66 -6.10
N GLY A 176 -11.22 16.49 -5.46
CA GLY A 176 -10.39 16.18 -4.30
C GLY A 176 -8.91 16.07 -4.67
N GLN A 177 -8.00 16.08 -3.69
CA GLN A 177 -6.57 15.98 -3.96
C GLN A 177 -6.06 14.54 -3.74
N LEU A 178 -5.28 14.06 -4.70
CA LEU A 178 -4.44 12.87 -4.53
C LEU A 178 -3.04 13.32 -4.11
N ARG A 179 -2.48 12.63 -3.12
CA ARG A 179 -1.14 12.88 -2.59
C ARG A 179 -0.26 11.67 -2.86
N ILE A 180 0.98 11.91 -3.23
CA ILE A 180 1.99 10.88 -3.50
C ILE A 180 2.99 10.87 -2.35
N TYR A 181 3.18 9.70 -1.76
CA TYR A 181 4.08 9.45 -0.63
C TYR A 181 5.19 8.53 -1.08
N LEU A 182 6.42 8.95 -0.83
CA LEU A 182 7.62 8.23 -1.26
C LEU A 182 8.21 7.43 -0.09
N PRO A 183 8.74 6.23 -0.34
CA PRO A 183 9.55 5.51 0.63
C PRO A 183 10.88 6.24 0.88
N ASP A 184 11.59 5.86 1.95
CA ASP A 184 12.93 6.40 2.23
C ASP A 184 13.99 5.86 1.24
N ASP A 185 13.75 4.67 0.67
CA ASP A 185 14.64 4.07 -0.33
C ASP A 185 14.47 4.74 -1.70
N PRO A 186 15.52 4.77 -2.55
CA PRO A 186 15.41 5.28 -3.91
C PRO A 186 14.33 4.56 -4.72
N VAL A 187 13.38 5.32 -5.26
CA VAL A 187 12.36 4.81 -6.16
C VAL A 187 12.95 4.64 -7.56
N PRO A 188 12.81 3.47 -8.21
CA PRO A 188 13.28 3.28 -9.59
C PRO A 188 12.62 4.30 -10.53
N GLY A 189 13.41 4.92 -11.43
CA GLY A 189 12.91 5.94 -12.36
C GLY A 189 11.66 5.51 -13.13
N ARG A 190 11.63 4.26 -13.60
CA ARG A 190 10.48 3.67 -14.30
C ARG A 190 9.16 3.73 -13.52
N VAL A 191 9.21 3.64 -12.19
CA VAL A 191 8.01 3.71 -11.35
C VAL A 191 7.49 5.15 -11.32
N MET A 192 8.38 6.13 -11.18
CA MET A 192 7.99 7.54 -11.23
C MET A 192 7.52 7.99 -12.62
N ASP A 193 8.11 7.44 -13.68
CA ASP A 193 7.66 7.71 -15.05
C ASP A 193 6.27 7.12 -15.29
N GLN A 194 5.98 5.92 -14.77
CA GLN A 194 4.65 5.32 -14.79
C GLN A 194 3.62 6.17 -14.03
N VAL A 195 3.96 6.64 -12.82
CA VAL A 195 3.09 7.52 -12.03
C VAL A 195 2.79 8.81 -12.80
N LYS A 196 3.80 9.46 -13.40
CA LYS A 196 3.58 10.67 -14.21
C LYS A 196 2.66 10.41 -15.39
N ALA A 197 2.84 9.27 -16.08
CA ALA A 197 2.01 8.90 -17.22
C ALA A 197 0.53 8.77 -16.84
N TRP A 198 0.21 8.25 -15.64
CA TRP A 198 -1.18 8.17 -15.17
C TRP A 198 -1.86 9.54 -15.03
N PHE A 199 -1.12 10.58 -14.66
CA PHE A 199 -1.65 11.94 -14.50
C PHE A 199 -1.57 12.79 -15.78
N GLN A 200 -0.93 12.29 -16.84
CA GLN A 200 -0.81 12.96 -18.13
C GLN A 200 -1.71 12.33 -19.19
N ALA A 201 -2.29 11.15 -18.92
CA ALA A 201 -3.27 10.53 -19.79
C ALA A 201 -4.53 11.43 -19.87
N PRO A 202 -5.07 11.67 -21.08
CA PRO A 202 -6.23 12.54 -21.31
C PRO A 202 -7.53 11.97 -20.72
#